data_AF-A0A2X3D4J2-F1
#
_entry.id   AF-A0A2X3D4J2-F1
#
_cell.length_a   1.000
_cell.length_b   1.000
_cell.length_c   1.000
_cell.angle_alpha   90.00
_cell.angle_beta   90.00
_cell.angle_gamma   90.00
#
_symmetry.space_group_name_H-M   'P 1'
#
loop_
_entity.id
_entity.type
_entity.pdbx_description
1 polymer ?
#
loop_
_entity_poly.entity_id
_entity_poly.type
_entity_poly.pdbx_seq_one_letter_code
_entity_poly.pdbx_strand_id
1 'polypeptide(L)' 'MEGQQHGDRLKRGLKNRHIQLIALGGAIGTGLFLGSASVIQSAGPGIILGYAIAGFIAFLIMRQLGEMVVEEPVAGSF' A
#
# COMPACT_ATOMS: atom_id res chain seq x y z
N MET A 1 -31.71 -25.69 7.82
CA MET A 1 -31.48 -24.47 8.61
C MET A 1 -30.63 -23.55 7.74
N GLU A 2 -31.28 -22.66 7.00
CA GLU A 2 -30.65 -21.74 6.05
C GLU A 2 -30.19 -20.48 6.79
N GLY A 3 -28.88 -20.24 6.85
CA GLY A 3 -28.31 -19.03 7.41
C GLY A 3 -28.44 -17.87 6.43
N GLN A 4 -29.37 -16.95 6.70
CA GLN A 4 -29.55 -15.71 5.95
C GLN A 4 -28.32 -14.79 6.09
N GLN A 5 -27.43 -14.78 5.09
CA GLN A 5 -26.46 -13.71 4.92
C GLN A 5 -27.17 -12.46 4.40
N HIS A 6 -27.45 -11.52 5.30
CA HIS A 6 -27.78 -10.14 4.93
C HIS A 6 -26.53 -9.49 4.33
N GLY A 7 -26.37 -9.63 3.01
CA GLY A 7 -25.35 -8.95 2.23
C GLY A 7 -25.63 -7.45 2.19
N ASP A 8 -25.13 -6.73 3.17
CA ASP A 8 -25.11 -5.26 3.13
C ASP A 8 -24.25 -4.86 1.93
N ARG A 9 -24.91 -4.36 0.87
CA ARG A 9 -24.26 -4.02 -0.40
C ARG A 9 -23.37 -2.80 -0.16
N LEU A 10 -22.07 -3.05 0.03
CA LEU A 10 -21.05 -2.01 0.13
C LEU A 10 -21.21 -1.00 -1.02
N LYS A 11 -21.55 0.25 -0.67
CA LYS A 11 -21.62 1.33 -1.66
C LYS A 11 -20.19 1.65 -2.12
N ARG A 12 -19.91 1.39 -3.40
CA ARG A 12 -18.66 1.81 -4.06
C ARG A 12 -18.63 3.34 -4.15
N GLY A 13 -18.09 3.99 -3.11
CA GLY A 13 -18.03 5.45 -2.98
C GLY A 13 -16.61 6.02 -2.85
N LEU A 14 -15.58 5.17 -2.76
CA LEU A 14 -14.20 5.64 -2.69
C LEU A 14 -13.76 6.19 -4.04
N LYS A 15 -13.54 7.51 -4.06
CA LYS A 15 -12.92 8.21 -5.18
C LYS A 15 -11.42 7.95 -5.18
N ASN A 16 -10.77 8.12 -6.34
CA ASN A 16 -9.33 7.92 -6.49
C ASN A 16 -8.49 8.68 -5.45
N ARG A 17 -8.92 9.91 -5.10
CA ARG A 17 -8.31 10.71 -4.04
C ARG A 17 -8.35 10.05 -2.65
N HIS A 18 -9.44 9.38 -2.28
CA HIS A 18 -9.54 8.70 -0.99
C HIS A 18 -8.58 7.51 -0.94
N ILE A 19 -8.48 6.76 -2.04
CA ILE A 19 -7.56 5.62 -2.17
C ILE A 19 -6.10 6.10 -2.05
N GLN A 20 -5.74 7.20 -2.72
CA GLN A 20 -4.41 7.80 -2.61
C GLN A 20 -4.10 8.26 -1.18
N LEU A 21 -5.06 8.86 -0.47
CA LEU A 21 -4.87 9.27 0.92
C LEU A 21 -4.69 8.09 1.88
N ILE A 22 -5.41 6.99 1.65
CA ILE A 22 -5.23 5.74 2.42
C ILE A 22 -3.82 5.18 2.17
N ALA A 23 -3.40 5.09 0.92
CA ALA A 23 -2.06 4.61 0.56
C ALA A 23 -0.96 5.49 1.17
N LEU A 24 -1.10 6.81 1.09
CA LEU A 24 -0.15 7.77 1.66
C LEU A 24 -0.10 7.67 3.19
N GLY A 25 -1.25 7.53 3.84
CA GLY A 25 -1.35 7.36 5.29
C GLY A 25 -0.65 6.10 5.79
N GLY A 26 -0.84 4.97 5.11
CA GLY A 26 -0.14 3.72 5.44
C GLY A 26 1.36 3.80 5.18
N ALA A 27 1.77 4.32 4.02
CA ALA A 27 3.17 4.44 3.64
C ALA A 27 3.97 5.35 4.59
N ILE A 28 3.42 6.50 4.99
CA ILE A 28 4.08 7.42 5.93
C ILE A 28 4.00 6.89 7.36
N GLY A 29 2.84 6.40 7.80
CA GLY A 29 2.60 5.95 9.18
C GLY A 29 3.42 4.71 9.55
N THR A 30 3.07 3.55 8.97
CA THR A 30 3.74 2.29 9.30
C THR A 30 5.04 2.10 8.50
N GLY A 31 5.11 2.58 7.27
CA GLY A 31 6.29 2.41 6.41
C GLY A 31 7.46 3.30 6.83
N LEU A 32 7.27 4.62 6.79
CA LEU A 32 8.34 5.57 7.10
C LEU A 32 8.56 5.69 8.61
N PHE A 33 7.54 6.02 9.40
CA PHE A 33 7.76 6.37 10.81
C PHE A 33 8.00 5.17 11.72
N LEU A 34 7.14 4.14 11.66
CA LEU A 34 7.35 2.93 12.47
C LEU A 34 8.59 2.15 12.02
N GLY A 35 8.84 2.07 10.71
CA GLY A 35 10.03 1.42 10.16
C GLY A 35 11.35 2.17 10.42
N SER A 36 11.35 3.50 10.31
CA SER A 36 12.57 4.30 10.52
C SER A 36 12.97 4.42 12.00
N ALA A 37 12.02 4.30 12.93
CA ALA A 37 12.27 4.53 14.35
C ALA A 37 13.46 3.71 14.91
N SER A 38 13.61 2.45 14.48
CA SER A 38 14.72 1.58 14.89
C SER A 38 15.90 1.59 13.91
N VAL A 39 15.65 1.84 12.63
CA VAL A 39 16.67 1.79 11.57
C VAL A 39 17.55 3.04 11.56
N ILE A 40 17.02 4.22 11.92
CA ILE A 40 17.81 5.46 12.00
C ILE A 40 18.94 5.32 13.02
N GLN A 41 18.68 4.66 14.14
CA GLN A 41 19.63 4.52 15.23
C GLN A 41 20.80 3.57 14.89
N SER A 42 20.58 2.62 13.97
CA SER A 42 21.59 1.64 13.55
C SER A 42 22.29 1.99 12.23
N ALA A 43 21.57 2.58 11.26
CA ALA A 43 22.10 2.89 9.93
C ALA A 43 22.71 4.30 9.80
N GLY A 44 22.41 5.22 10.73
CA GLY A 44 22.86 6.60 10.67
C GLY A 44 22.41 7.32 9.37
N PRO A 45 23.17 8.31 8.86
CA PRO A 45 22.76 9.07 7.67
C PRO A 45 22.66 8.24 6.38
N GLY A 46 23.20 7.01 6.36
CA GLY A 46 23.09 6.06 5.24
C GLY A 46 21.66 5.55 4.99
N ILE A 47 20.74 5.75 5.93
CA ILE A 47 19.34 5.33 5.80
C ILE A 47 18.64 5.95 4.58
N ILE A 48 19.07 7.15 4.15
CA ILE A 48 18.53 7.84 2.96
C ILE A 48 18.79 6.99 1.71
N LEU A 49 20.00 6.44 1.58
CA LEU A 49 20.38 5.57 0.48
C LEU A 49 19.59 4.25 0.52
N GLY A 50 19.41 3.69 1.73
CA GLY A 50 18.58 2.50 1.94
C GLY A 50 17.13 2.71 1.48
N TYR A 51 16.50 3.81 1.89
CA TYR A 51 15.15 4.18 1.45
C TYR A 51 15.07 4.45 -0.06
N ALA A 52 16.09 5.07 -0.66
CA ALA A 52 16.12 5.31 -2.10
C ALA A 52 16.14 4.00 -2.90
N ILE A 53 16.99 3.04 -2.51
CA ILE A 53 17.08 1.73 -3.17
C ILE A 53 15.82 0.91 -2.93
N ALA A 54 15.35 0.83 -1.68
CA ALA A 54 14.13 0.09 -1.35
C ALA A 54 12.90 0.69 -2.06
N GLY A 55 12.79 2.02 -2.09
CA GLY A 55 11.74 2.73 -2.81
C GLY A 55 11.79 2.51 -4.31
N PHE A 56 13.00 2.45 -4.90
CA PHE A 56 13.18 2.14 -6.31
C PHE A 56 12.70 0.71 -6.65
N ILE A 57 13.08 -0.28 -5.85
CA ILE A 57 12.62 -1.66 -6.02
C ILE A 57 11.10 -1.75 -5.85
N ALA A 58 10.55 -1.13 -4.80
CA ALA A 58 9.11 -1.10 -4.55
C ALA A 58 8.33 -0.41 -5.70
N PHE A 59 8.90 0.63 -6.30
CA PHE A 59 8.33 1.30 -7.48
C PHE A 59 8.27 0.34 -8.68
N LEU A 60 9.34 -0.41 -8.95
CA LEU A 60 9.34 -1.41 -10.03
C LEU A 60 8.29 -2.50 -9.79
N ILE A 61 8.16 -2.97 -8.55
CA ILE A 61 7.13 -3.94 -8.18
C ILE A 61 5.74 -3.34 -8.42
N MET A 62 5.44 -2.15 -7.88
CA MET A 62 4.12 -1.52 -8.07
C MET A 62 3.81 -1.24 -9.54
N ARG A 63 4.81 -0.93 -10.38
CA ARG A 63 4.61 -0.77 -11.82
C ARG A 63 4.11 -2.08 -12.45
N GLN A 64 4.73 -3.22 -12.12
CA GLN A 64 4.31 -4.54 -12.62
C GLN A 64 2.92 -4.93 -12.10
N LEU A 65 2.67 -4.69 -10.81
CA LEU A 65 1.36 -4.95 -10.20
C LEU A 65 0.26 -4.09 -10.84
N GLY A 66 0.58 -2.85 -11.22
CA GLY A 66 -0.33 -1.96 -11.93
C GLY A 66 -0.70 -2.48 -13.32
N GLU A 67 0.26 -3.06 -14.04
CA GLU A 67 0.02 -3.70 -15.34
C GLU A 67 -0.93 -4.91 -15.17
N MET A 68 -0.72 -5.76 -14.15
CA MET A 68 -1.61 -6.90 -13.86
C MET A 68 -3.02 -6.49 -13.44
N VAL A 69 -3.17 -5.43 -12.63
CA VAL A 69 -4.49 -4.92 -12.19
C VAL A 69 -5.32 -4.37 -13.36
N VAL A 70 -4.66 -3.86 -14.41
CA VAL A 70 -5.33 -3.38 -15.61
C VAL A 70 -5.77 -4.55 -16.50
N GLU A 71 -4.96 -5.61 -16.59
CA GLU A 71 -5.27 -6.79 -17.40
C GLU A 71 -6.37 -7.65 -16.77
N GLU A 72 -6.34 -7.87 -15.45
CA GLU A 72 -7.33 -8.66 -14.72
C GLU A 72 -7.96 -7.85 -13.56
N PRO A 73 -9.00 -7.03 -13.85
CA PRO A 73 -9.58 -6.12 -12.88
C PRO A 73 -10.55 -6.85 -11.94
N VAL A 74 -10.02 -7.69 -11.06
CA VAL A 74 -10.77 -8.31 -9.96
C VAL A 74 -10.80 -7.38 -8.74
N ALA A 75 -11.92 -7.37 -8.01
CA ALA A 75 -12.04 -6.65 -6.75
C ALA A 75 -11.36 -7.46 -5.62
N GLY A 76 -10.03 -7.58 -5.69
CA GLY A 76 -9.15 -8.29 -4.77
C GLY A 76 -7.78 -7.61 -4.67
N SER A 77 -7.06 -7.82 -3.56
CA SER A 77 -5.68 -7.33 -3.38
C SER A 77 -4.75 -8.34 -4.04
N PHE A 78 -4.77 -8.37 -5.38
CA PHE A 78 -4.67 -9.64 -6.11
C PHE A 78 -5.85 -10.57 -5.77
#